data_AF-X1Q4H3-F1
#
_entry.id   AF-X1Q4H3-F1
#
_cell.length_a   1.000
_cell.length_b   1.000
_cell.length_c   1.000
_cell.angle_alpha   90.00
_cell.angle_beta   90.00
_cell.angle_gamma   90.00
#
_symmetry.space_group_name_H-M   'P 1'
#
loop_
_entity.id
_entity.type
_entity.pdbx_description
1 polymer ?
#
loop_
_entity_poly.entity_id
_entity_poly.type
_entity_poly.pdbx_seq_one_letter_code
_entity_poly.pdbx_strand_id
1 'polypeptide(L)'
;MSMQEASIFSFLKEIMRRRKRLPSQLAADLGISHATVSRWLSGDDIPSTRSCQRLSEYTGVPLERVLSVAGHLPKIRDGGPPEWPEFGEYARRKYPNELDEDTIAMIEDLIERRRKRDDKPPA
;
A
#
# COMPACT_ATOMS: atom_id res chain seq x y z
N MET A 1 17.77 -10.24 -6.56
CA MET A 1 16.74 -9.24 -6.93
C MET A 1 16.42 -8.44 -5.67
N SER A 2 16.99 -7.24 -5.52
CA SER A 2 16.93 -6.52 -4.24
C SER A 2 15.68 -5.66 -4.15
N MET A 3 14.96 -5.82 -3.03
CA MET A 3 13.77 -5.10 -2.61
C MET A 3 14.17 -3.64 -2.36
N GLN A 4 14.16 -2.83 -3.41
CA GLN A 4 14.65 -1.45 -3.36
C GLN A 4 13.84 -0.65 -2.35
N GLU A 5 14.53 0.03 -1.45
CA GLU A 5 13.95 1.04 -0.57
C GLU A 5 13.10 2.00 -1.42
N ALA A 6 11.78 1.96 -1.20
CA ALA A 6 10.84 2.78 -1.95
C ALA A 6 10.98 4.24 -1.50
N SER A 7 11.89 4.97 -2.14
CA SER A 7 12.03 6.42 -2.01
C SER A 7 11.30 7.12 -3.15
N ILE A 8 10.89 8.37 -2.91
CA ILE A 8 10.26 9.20 -3.93
C ILE A 8 11.14 9.35 -5.18
N PHE A 9 12.45 9.43 -5.01
CA PHE A 9 13.40 9.49 -6.12
C PHE A 9 13.29 8.28 -7.06
N SER A 10 13.38 7.07 -6.49
CA SER A 10 13.28 5.82 -7.25
C SER A 10 11.92 5.68 -7.93
N PHE A 11 10.85 6.10 -7.24
CA PHE A 11 9.50 6.13 -7.78
C PHE A 11 9.35 7.06 -8.97
N LEU A 12 9.83 8.31 -8.89
CA LEU A 12 9.78 9.27 -9.98
C LEU A 12 10.60 8.79 -11.20
N LYS A 13 11.80 8.25 -10.96
CA LYS A 13 12.61 7.64 -12.04
C LYS A 13 11.88 6.50 -12.73
N GLU A 14 11.18 5.65 -11.98
CA GLU A 14 10.42 4.55 -12.56
C GLU A 14 9.25 5.04 -13.42
N ILE A 15 8.52 6.05 -12.96
CA ILE A 15 7.44 6.69 -13.73
C ILE A 15 7.99 7.26 -15.04
N MET A 16 9.07 8.04 -14.96
CA MET A 16 9.73 8.63 -16.12
C MET A 16 10.18 7.58 -17.13
N ARG A 17 10.77 6.48 -16.64
CA ARG A 17 11.21 5.35 -17.47
C ARG A 17 10.03 4.66 -18.18
N ARG A 18 8.98 4.30 -17.44
CA ARG A 18 7.80 3.60 -17.99
C ARG A 18 7.05 4.44 -19.00
N ARG A 19 6.95 5.75 -18.77
CA ARG A 19 6.19 6.67 -19.63
C ARG A 19 7.04 7.41 -20.66
N LYS A 20 8.36 7.14 -20.71
CA LYS A 20 9.33 7.84 -21.58
C LYS A 20 9.21 9.36 -21.46
N ARG A 21 9.24 9.86 -20.22
CA ARG A 21 9.12 11.28 -19.89
C ARG A 21 10.41 11.83 -19.31
N LEU A 22 10.79 13.02 -19.76
CA LEU A 22 11.86 13.81 -19.15
C LEU A 22 11.32 14.55 -17.90
N PRO A 23 12.19 15.01 -16.98
CA PRO A 23 11.75 15.75 -15.78
C PRO A 23 10.89 16.98 -16.09
N SER A 24 11.22 17.72 -17.15
CA SER A 24 10.46 18.88 -17.61
C SER A 24 9.07 18.51 -18.12
N GLN A 25 8.95 17.39 -18.84
CA GLN A 25 7.67 16.90 -19.32
C GLN A 25 6.82 16.37 -18.16
N LEU A 26 7.42 15.66 -17.21
CA LEU A 26 6.73 15.23 -16.00
C LEU A 26 6.20 16.43 -15.19
N ALA A 27 7.01 17.50 -15.07
CA ALA A 27 6.58 18.72 -14.40
C ALA A 27 5.37 19.37 -15.10
N ALA A 28 5.42 19.45 -16.44
CA ALA A 28 4.32 19.95 -17.25
C ALA A 28 3.05 19.09 -17.11
N ASP A 29 3.19 17.76 -17.18
CA ASP A 29 2.11 16.79 -17.01
C ASP A 29 1.43 16.91 -15.63
N LEU A 30 2.22 17.21 -14.58
CA LEU A 30 1.73 17.39 -13.20
C LEU A 30 1.27 18.83 -12.89
N GLY A 31 1.42 19.77 -13.82
CA GLY A 31 1.09 21.18 -13.61
C GLY A 31 1.89 21.82 -12.47
N ILE A 32 3.19 21.50 -12.36
CA ILE A 32 4.13 22.04 -11.36
C ILE A 32 5.39 22.58 -12.05
N SER A 33 6.19 23.34 -11.31
CA SER A 33 7.43 23.90 -11.85
C SER A 33 8.49 22.80 -12.06
N HIS A 34 9.32 22.97 -13.10
CA HIS A 34 10.46 22.09 -13.34
C HIS A 34 11.44 22.08 -12.15
N ALA A 35 11.65 23.23 -11.52
CA ALA A 35 12.51 23.36 -10.34
C ALA A 35 12.02 22.49 -9.18
N THR A 36 10.71 22.38 -8.98
CA THR A 36 10.10 21.52 -7.95
C THR A 36 10.43 20.05 -8.21
N VAL A 37 10.23 19.56 -9.44
CA VAL A 37 10.56 18.17 -9.80
C VAL A 37 12.07 17.92 -9.67
N SER A 38 12.91 18.88 -10.04
CA SER A 38 14.36 18.78 -9.88
C SER A 38 14.76 18.59 -8.42
N ARG A 39 14.17 19.34 -7.48
CA ARG A 39 14.46 19.20 -6.04
C ARG A 39 14.04 17.84 -5.48
N TRP A 40 12.92 17.30 -5.96
CA TRP A 40 12.51 15.94 -5.59
C TRP A 40 13.46 14.88 -6.12
N LEU A 41 14.05 15.11 -7.30
CA LEU A 41 15.02 14.20 -7.90
C LEU A 41 16.42 14.32 -7.28
N SER A 42 16.81 15.47 -6.73
CA SER A 42 18.05 15.60 -5.96
C SER A 42 17.89 15.14 -4.51
N GLY A 43 16.66 15.05 -4.01
CA GLY A 43 16.38 14.74 -2.60
C GLY A 43 16.42 15.96 -1.68
N ASP A 44 16.52 17.17 -2.24
CA ASP A 44 16.53 18.42 -1.48
C ASP A 44 15.15 18.77 -0.90
N ASP A 45 14.08 18.18 -1.46
CA ASP A 45 12.70 18.42 -1.05
C ASP A 45 11.84 17.16 -1.28
N ILE A 46 10.72 17.07 -0.57
CA ILE A 46 9.74 16.00 -0.74
C ILE A 46 8.42 16.56 -1.30
N PRO A 47 7.66 15.80 -2.10
CA PRO A 47 6.37 16.28 -2.60
C PRO A 47 5.40 16.48 -1.45
N SER A 48 4.70 17.62 -1.42
CA SER A 48 3.59 17.83 -0.48
C SER A 48 2.45 16.83 -0.70
N THR A 49 1.51 16.73 0.24
CA THR A 49 0.31 15.89 0.11
C THR A 49 -0.49 16.19 -1.16
N ARG A 50 -0.65 17.46 -1.52
CA ARG A 50 -1.29 17.90 -2.77
C ARG A 50 -0.54 17.41 -4.01
N SER A 51 0.79 17.45 -3.98
CA SER A 51 1.62 16.92 -5.07
C SER A 51 1.57 15.39 -5.14
N CYS A 52 1.48 14.71 -4.00
CA CYS A 52 1.26 13.27 -3.94
C CYS A 52 -0.08 12.87 -4.56
N GLN A 53 -1.14 13.67 -4.34
CA GLN A 53 -2.43 13.46 -4.99
C GLN A 53 -2.34 13.58 -6.51
N ARG A 54 -1.67 14.62 -7.03
CA ARG A 54 -1.41 14.75 -8.47
C ARG A 54 -0.62 13.58 -9.04
N LEU A 55 0.38 13.11 -8.30
CA LEU A 55 1.16 11.93 -8.69
C LEU A 55 0.30 10.66 -8.70
N SER A 56 -0.59 10.48 -7.73
CA SER A 56 -1.54 9.37 -7.70
C SER A 56 -2.47 9.39 -8.91
N GLU A 57 -3.10 10.53 -9.19
CA GLU A 57 -3.99 10.73 -10.34
C GLU A 57 -3.24 10.51 -11.66
N TYR A 58 -2.03 11.07 -11.80
CA TYR A 58 -1.22 10.93 -12.99
C TYR A 58 -0.81 9.47 -13.24
N THR A 59 -0.39 8.75 -12.19
CA THR A 59 0.21 7.42 -12.32
C THR A 59 -0.79 6.27 -12.24
N GLY A 60 -1.96 6.48 -11.64
CA GLY A 60 -2.91 5.42 -11.25
C GLY A 60 -2.51 4.65 -10.00
N VAL A 61 -1.41 5.03 -9.33
CA VAL A 61 -0.98 4.41 -8.06
C VAL A 61 -1.85 4.96 -6.93
N PRO A 62 -2.36 4.12 -6.01
CA PRO A 62 -3.15 4.60 -4.87
C PRO A 62 -2.44 5.68 -4.06
N LEU A 63 -3.18 6.72 -3.66
CA LEU A 63 -2.63 7.89 -2.95
C LEU A 63 -1.86 7.49 -1.69
N GLU A 64 -2.38 6.55 -0.92
CA GLU A 64 -1.72 6.02 0.29
C GLU A 64 -0.32 5.49 0.00
N ARG A 65 -0.14 4.77 -1.11
CA ARG A 65 1.16 4.25 -1.53
C ARG A 65 2.09 5.39 -1.93
N VAL A 66 1.60 6.41 -2.65
CA VAL A 66 2.40 7.58 -3.02
C VAL A 66 2.84 8.36 -1.78
N LEU A 67 1.93 8.59 -0.82
CA LEU A 67 2.23 9.25 0.45
C LEU A 67 3.26 8.46 1.27
N SER A 68 3.15 7.14 1.30
CA SER A 68 4.09 6.25 1.99
C SER A 68 5.49 6.32 1.37
N VAL A 69 5.58 6.32 0.03
CA VAL A 69 6.84 6.47 -0.73
C VAL A 69 7.46 7.87 -0.56
N ALA A 70 6.62 8.90 -0.44
CA ALA A 70 7.05 10.27 -0.19
C ALA A 70 7.48 10.54 1.27
N GLY A 71 7.26 9.58 2.18
CA GLY A 71 7.61 9.69 3.60
C GLY A 71 6.55 10.34 4.48
N HIS A 72 5.34 10.60 3.96
CA HIS A 72 4.23 11.17 4.74
C HIS A 72 3.46 10.14 5.55
N LEU A 73 3.53 8.87 5.15
CA LEU A 73 2.94 7.76 5.88
C LEU A 73 4.01 6.70 6.18
N PRO A 74 3.88 5.95 7.29
CA PRO A 74 4.73 4.80 7.52
C PRO A 74 4.66 3.86 6.31
N LYS A 75 5.79 3.19 6.01
CA LYS A 75 5.87 2.22 4.92
C LYS A 75 4.82 1.14 5.19
N ILE A 76 3.73 1.17 4.42
CA ILE A 76 2.79 0.05 4.39
C ILE A 76 3.62 -1.10 3.84
N ARG A 77 4.08 -1.99 4.71
CA ARG A 77 4.57 -3.30 4.28
C ARG A 77 3.41 -3.86 3.46
N ASP A 78 3.66 -4.31 2.23
CA ASP A 78 2.69 -5.09 1.46
C ASP A 78 2.33 -6.29 2.36
N GLY A 79 1.26 -6.13 3.13
CA GLY A 79 1.10 -6.82 4.42
C GLY A 79 -0.36 -7.11 4.63
N GLY A 80 -0.92 -7.89 3.70
CA GLY A 80 -2.20 -8.57 3.81
C GLY A 80 -3.36 -7.70 4.30
N PRO A 81 -4.48 -8.33 4.72
CA PRO A 81 -5.32 -7.74 5.74
C PRO A 81 -4.43 -7.37 6.95
N PRO A 82 -4.88 -6.46 7.85
CA PRO A 82 -4.16 -6.22 9.10
C PRO A 82 -3.74 -7.54 9.75
N GLU A 83 -2.68 -7.57 10.55
CA GLU A 83 -2.39 -8.65 11.51
C GLU A 83 -3.56 -8.73 12.51
N TRP A 84 -4.73 -9.10 12.01
CA TRP A 84 -5.81 -9.62 12.78
C TRP A 84 -5.28 -10.96 13.27
N PRO A 85 -5.22 -11.16 14.59
CA PRO A 85 -4.87 -12.47 15.10
C PRO A 85 -5.81 -13.51 14.47
N GLU A 86 -5.32 -14.74 14.32
CA GLU A 86 -6.17 -15.86 13.91
C GLU A 86 -7.44 -15.88 14.79
N PHE A 87 -8.57 -16.28 14.20
CA PHE A 87 -9.87 -16.14 14.87
C PHE A 87 -9.85 -16.70 16.30
N GLY A 88 -9.22 -17.85 16.51
CA GLY A 88 -9.10 -18.43 17.85
C GLY A 88 -8.37 -17.53 18.86
N GLU A 89 -7.29 -16.86 18.46
CA GLU A 89 -6.57 -15.92 19.33
C GLU A 89 -7.39 -14.64 19.59
N TYR A 90 -8.09 -14.12 18.57
CA TYR A 90 -9.00 -12.99 18.74
C TYR A 90 -10.12 -13.33 19.74
N ALA A 91 -10.76 -14.48 19.57
CA ALA A 91 -11.90 -14.92 20.38
C ALA A 91 -11.49 -15.11 21.84
N ARG A 92 -10.35 -15.77 22.11
CA ARG A 92 -9.81 -15.93 23.47
C ARG A 92 -9.53 -14.60 24.16
N ARG A 93 -8.96 -13.63 23.45
CA ARG A 93 -8.65 -12.30 24.02
C ARG A 93 -9.91 -11.49 24.32
N LYS A 94 -10.91 -11.55 23.45
CA LYS A 94 -12.07 -10.66 23.52
C LYS A 94 -13.25 -11.25 24.31
N TYR A 95 -13.41 -12.56 24.30
CA TYR A 95 -14.55 -13.27 24.87
C TYR A 95 -14.14 -14.41 25.83
N PRO A 96 -13.21 -14.20 26.78
CA PRO A 96 -12.65 -15.28 27.59
C PRO A 96 -13.66 -16.01 28.50
N ASN A 97 -14.81 -15.38 28.78
CA ASN A 97 -15.86 -15.93 29.65
C ASN A 97 -17.16 -16.25 28.91
N GLU A 98 -17.24 -15.94 27.62
CA GLU A 98 -18.46 -16.10 26.80
C GLU A 98 -18.31 -17.23 25.78
N LEU A 99 -17.08 -17.51 25.33
CA LEU A 99 -16.77 -18.57 24.39
C LEU A 99 -15.79 -19.55 25.01
N ASP A 100 -16.20 -20.80 25.15
CA ASP A 100 -15.30 -21.90 25.50
C ASP A 100 -14.49 -22.39 24.29
N GLU A 101 -13.45 -23.19 24.55
CA GLU A 101 -12.55 -23.69 23.50
C GLU A 101 -13.28 -24.53 22.44
N ASP A 102 -14.31 -25.30 22.84
CA ASP A 102 -15.08 -26.12 21.91
C ASP A 102 -15.89 -25.25 20.94
N THR A 103 -16.50 -24.18 21.44
CA THR A 103 -17.25 -23.19 20.64
C THR A 103 -16.32 -22.44 19.70
N ILE A 104 -15.14 -22.03 20.18
CA ILE A 104 -14.12 -21.36 19.35
C ILE A 104 -13.68 -22.28 18.21
N ALA A 105 -13.35 -23.54 18.51
CA ALA A 105 -12.93 -24.52 17.52
C ALA A 105 -14.03 -24.81 16.49
N MET A 106 -15.28 -24.92 16.92
CA MET A 106 -16.42 -25.10 16.01
C MET A 106 -16.55 -23.94 15.02
N ILE A 107 -16.46 -22.69 15.49
CA ILE A 107 -16.57 -21.51 14.63
C ILE A 107 -15.38 -21.43 13.66
N GLU A 108 -14.18 -21.71 14.15
CA GLU A 108 -12.96 -21.74 13.32
C GLU A 108 -13.08 -22.75 12.17
N ASP A 109 -13.56 -23.95 12.45
CA ASP A 109 -13.81 -24.98 11.43
C ASP A 109 -14.92 -24.55 10.44
N LEU A 110 -15.98 -23.88 10.89
CA LEU A 110 -17.02 -23.33 10.00
C LEU A 110 -16.47 -22.25 9.06
N ILE A 111 -15.60 -21.38 9.56
CA ILE A 111 -14.92 -20.34 8.76
C ILE A 111 -14.04 -21.01 7.69
N GLU A 112 -13.23 -22.00 8.08
CA GLU A 112 -12.34 -22.71 7.16
C GLU A 112 -13.08 -23.50 6.09
N ARG A 113 -14.17 -24.19 6.46
CA ARG A 113 -15.03 -24.89 5.48
C ARG A 113 -15.64 -23.93 4.47
N ARG A 114 -16.02 -22.72 4.89
CA ARG A 114 -16.56 -21.70 3.99
C ARG A 114 -15.48 -21.18 3.04
N ARG A 115 -14.30 -20.84 3.54
CA ARG A 115 -13.15 -20.44 2.72
C ARG A 115 -12.84 -21.46 1.62
N LYS A 116 -12.79 -22.75 1.98
CA LYS A 116 -12.53 -23.85 1.02
C LYS A 116 -13.62 -24.02 -0.03
N ARG A 117 -14.88 -23.66 0.28
CA ARG A 117 -15.97 -23.68 -0.70
C ARG A 117 -15.86 -22.52 -1.69
N ASP A 118 -15.49 -21.34 -1.20
CA ASP A 118 -15.37 -20.13 -2.01
C ASP A 118 -14.12 -20.16 -2.93
N ASP A 119 -13.10 -20.95 -2.57
CA ASP A 119 -11.86 -21.13 -3.35
C ASP A 119 -11.98 -22.21 -4.46
N LYS A 120 -13.14 -22.88 -4.57
CA LYS A 120 -13.40 -23.84 -5.66
C LYS A 120 -13.84 -23.07 -6.91
N PRO A 121 -13.14 -23.18 -8.06
CA PRO A 121 -13.56 -22.49 -9.28
C PRO A 121 -14.95 -22.98 -9.73
N PRO A 122 -15.78 -22.12 -10.36
CA PRO A 122 -17.09 -22.53 -10.87
C PRO A 122 -16.91 -23.66 -11.90
N ALA A 123 -17.76 -24.68 -11.78
CA ALA A 123 -17.79 -25.88 -12.63
C ALA A 123 -18.32 -25.57 -14.03
#